data_AF-A0A4R2CLJ2-F1
#
_entry.id   AF-A0A4R2CLJ2-F1
#
_cell.length_a   1.000
_cell.length_b   1.000
_cell.length_c   1.000
_cell.angle_alpha   90.00
_cell.angle_beta   90.00
_cell.angle_gamma   90.00
#
_symmetry.space_group_name_H-M   'P 1'
#
loop_
_entity.id
_entity.type
_entity.pdbx_description
1 polymer ?
#
loop_
_entity_poly.entity_id
_entity_poly.type
_entity_poly.pdbx_seq_one_letter_code
_entity_poly.pdbx_strand_id
1 'polypeptide(L)'
;MGAAVASHAGLGPNYQAFTERVLGVLSSAGFKGVHLDAAVSAVIHYVVGAAVTDAAWTATVRRSALTERDWPTAAGDQLGVEPDTLAAYLSRDDLAGPAARFQSGLRAILIGLRPRQLR
;
A
#
# COMPACT_ATOMS: atom_id res chain seq x y z
N MET A 1 13.54 8.58 -3.78
CA MET A 1 13.96 8.07 -2.47
C MET A 1 13.02 6.94 -2.02
N GLY A 2 13.05 5.80 -2.71
CA GLY A 2 12.14 4.66 -2.46
C GLY A 2 12.82 3.29 -2.42
N ALA A 3 14.14 3.24 -2.62
CA ALA A 3 14.90 1.99 -2.72
C ALA A 3 15.44 1.47 -1.37
N ALA A 4 15.46 2.29 -0.32
CA ALA A 4 16.26 1.98 0.88
C ALA A 4 15.73 0.82 1.74
N VAL A 5 14.39 0.63 1.81
CA VAL A 5 13.78 -0.45 2.61
C VAL A 5 13.89 -1.82 1.93
N ALA A 6 13.99 -1.86 0.60
CA ALA A 6 14.15 -3.09 -0.16
C ALA A 6 15.62 -3.53 -0.29
N SER A 7 16.57 -2.59 -0.25
CA SER A 7 18.01 -2.86 -0.48
C SER A 7 18.83 -3.08 0.80
N HIS A 8 18.32 -2.67 1.96
CA HIS A 8 18.85 -3.00 3.27
C HIS A 8 17.73 -3.77 3.94
N ALA A 9 17.98 -4.98 4.46
CA ALA A 9 16.97 -5.97 4.86
C ALA A 9 15.96 -5.56 5.97
N GLY A 10 15.60 -4.29 6.10
CA GLY A 10 14.72 -3.76 7.12
C GLY A 10 15.27 -3.95 8.53
N LEU A 11 16.54 -4.28 8.73
CA LEU A 11 17.02 -4.73 10.05
C LEU A 11 17.40 -3.59 11.01
N GLY A 12 17.03 -2.35 10.72
CA GLY A 12 17.25 -1.23 11.63
C GLY A 12 16.31 -1.29 12.85
N PRO A 13 16.71 -0.69 14.00
CA PRO A 13 15.95 -0.77 15.26
C PRO A 13 14.51 -0.26 15.13
N ASN A 14 14.26 0.74 14.28
CA ASN A 14 12.92 1.27 14.06
C ASN A 14 11.98 0.27 13.37
N TYR A 15 12.50 -0.49 12.40
CA TYR A 15 11.70 -1.49 11.68
C TYR A 15 11.47 -2.73 12.53
N GLN A 16 12.46 -3.13 13.34
CA GLN A 16 12.28 -4.19 14.33
C GLN A 16 11.19 -3.81 15.35
N ALA A 17 11.25 -2.63 15.94
CA ALA A 17 10.24 -2.15 16.88
C ALA A 17 8.83 -2.07 16.26
N PHE A 18 8.74 -1.67 14.98
CA PHE A 18 7.48 -1.70 14.25
C PHE A 18 6.97 -3.13 14.06
N THR A 19 7.82 -4.05 13.61
CA THR A 19 7.47 -5.45 13.37
C THR A 19 7.04 -6.15 14.66
N GLU A 20 7.74 -5.90 15.77
CA GLU A 20 7.39 -6.42 17.10
C GLU A 20 5.99 -5.97 17.55
N ARG A 21 5.65 -4.69 17.32
CA ARG A 21 4.29 -4.18 17.63
C ARG A 21 3.22 -4.87 16.79
N VAL A 22 3.44 -5.01 15.48
CA VAL A 22 2.51 -5.70 14.58
C VAL A 22 2.33 -7.16 15.00
N LEU A 23 3.44 -7.85 15.29
CA LEU A 23 3.44 -9.23 15.78
C LEU A 23 2.64 -9.36 17.08
N GLY A 24 2.85 -8.46 18.04
CA GLY A 24 2.14 -8.45 19.33
C GLY A 24 0.63 -8.28 19.18
N VAL A 25 0.20 -7.30 18.35
CA VAL A 25 -1.23 -7.08 18.06
C VAL A 25 -1.87 -8.32 17.45
N LEU A 26 -1.26 -8.91 16.41
CA LEU A 26 -1.83 -10.07 15.72
C LEU A 26 -1.81 -11.33 16.60
N SER A 27 -0.76 -11.53 17.39
CA SER A 27 -0.68 -12.63 18.35
C SER A 27 -1.77 -12.53 19.42
N SER A 28 -1.99 -11.33 19.99
CA SER A 28 -3.07 -11.10 20.96
C SER A 28 -4.48 -11.29 20.36
N ALA A 29 -4.63 -11.06 19.05
CA ALA A 29 -5.86 -11.34 18.31
C ALA A 29 -6.05 -12.83 17.96
N GLY A 30 -5.16 -13.72 18.42
CA GLY A 30 -5.28 -15.17 18.31
C GLY A 30 -4.63 -15.78 17.06
N PHE A 31 -3.88 -15.00 16.27
CA PHE A 31 -3.07 -15.56 15.18
C PHE A 31 -1.86 -16.32 15.74
N LYS A 32 -1.56 -17.49 15.16
CA LYS A 32 -0.46 -18.35 15.60
C LYS A 32 0.25 -19.02 14.41
N GLY A 33 1.50 -19.42 14.62
CA GLY A 33 2.31 -20.16 13.64
C GLY A 33 2.30 -19.51 12.26
N VAL A 34 2.16 -20.34 11.22
CA VAL A 34 2.13 -19.89 9.81
C VAL A 34 1.07 -18.83 9.51
N HIS A 35 -0.03 -18.80 10.27
CA HIS A 35 -1.08 -17.78 10.10
C HIS A 35 -0.68 -16.43 10.67
N LEU A 36 0.10 -16.41 11.77
CA LEU A 36 0.68 -15.17 12.30
C LEU A 36 1.71 -14.59 11.32
N ASP A 37 2.61 -15.43 10.82
CA ASP A 37 3.65 -15.01 9.87
C ASP A 37 3.05 -14.46 8.58
N ALA A 38 2.02 -15.14 8.05
CA ALA A 38 1.29 -14.68 6.87
C ALA A 38 0.55 -13.35 7.12
N ALA A 39 -0.08 -13.18 8.29
CA ALA A 39 -0.78 -11.96 8.64
C ALA A 39 0.17 -10.77 8.82
N VAL A 40 1.31 -10.96 9.51
CA VAL A 40 2.36 -9.93 9.64
C VAL A 40 2.88 -9.53 8.26
N SER A 41 3.22 -10.51 7.43
CA SER A 41 3.74 -10.27 6.07
C SER A 41 2.72 -9.53 5.21
N ALA A 42 1.45 -9.90 5.24
CA ALA A 42 0.39 -9.25 4.46
C ALA A 42 0.24 -7.77 4.85
N VAL A 43 0.25 -7.44 6.14
CA VAL A 43 0.17 -6.05 6.62
C VAL A 43 1.39 -5.25 6.17
N ILE A 44 2.60 -5.77 6.38
CA ILE A 44 3.84 -5.06 6.03
C ILE A 44 3.93 -4.84 4.52
N HIS A 45 3.69 -5.88 3.72
CA HIS A 45 3.74 -5.78 2.26
C HIS A 45 2.71 -4.78 1.73
N TYR A 46 1.51 -4.74 2.32
CA TYR A 46 0.52 -3.73 1.93
C TYR A 46 1.00 -2.32 2.25
N VAL A 47 1.50 -2.08 3.47
CA VAL A 47 1.95 -0.74 3.89
C VAL A 47 3.08 -0.25 3.00
N VAL A 48 4.08 -1.10 2.75
CA VAL A 48 5.22 -0.77 1.89
C VAL A 48 4.77 -0.59 0.44
N GLY A 49 3.97 -1.50 -0.10
CA GLY A 49 3.49 -1.46 -1.48
C GLY A 49 2.61 -0.23 -1.77
N ALA A 50 1.73 0.12 -0.83
CA ALA A 50 0.91 1.33 -0.92
C ALA A 50 1.78 2.59 -0.92
N ALA A 51 2.74 2.70 0.02
CA ALA A 51 3.64 3.84 0.11
C ALA A 51 4.53 4.00 -1.12
N VAL A 52 5.09 2.90 -1.64
CA VAL A 52 5.95 2.90 -2.84
C VAL A 52 5.15 3.33 -4.06
N THR A 53 3.96 2.76 -4.25
CA THR A 53 3.09 3.09 -5.40
C THR A 53 2.64 4.55 -5.36
N ASP A 54 2.22 5.06 -4.19
CA ASP A 54 1.82 6.47 -4.06
C ASP A 54 3.01 7.43 -4.24
N ALA A 55 4.21 7.07 -3.76
CA ALA A 55 5.42 7.87 -3.97
C ALA A 55 5.83 7.91 -5.45
N ALA A 56 5.75 6.77 -6.15
CA ALA A 56 6.02 6.69 -7.58
C ALA A 56 5.03 7.53 -8.38
N TRP A 57 3.74 7.41 -8.07
CA TRP A 57 2.68 8.23 -8.67
C TRP A 57 2.94 9.73 -8.48
N THR A 58 3.17 10.17 -7.24
CA THR A 58 3.45 11.57 -6.91
C THR A 58 4.66 12.10 -7.67
N ALA A 59 5.71 11.29 -7.81
CA ALA A 59 6.89 11.66 -8.57
C ALA A 59 6.63 11.77 -10.08
N THR A 60 5.76 10.92 -10.63
CA THR A 60 5.36 10.95 -12.04
C THR A 60 4.52 12.19 -12.35
N VAL A 61 3.48 12.47 -11.56
CA VAL A 61 2.65 13.67 -11.74
C VAL A 61 3.50 14.94 -11.61
N ARG A 62 4.33 15.05 -10.58
CA ARG A 62 5.21 16.22 -10.40
C ARG A 62 6.15 16.46 -11.59
N ARG A 63 6.69 15.40 -12.21
CA ARG A 63 7.59 15.52 -13.37
C ARG A 63 6.87 15.98 -14.64
N SER A 64 5.57 15.71 -14.75
CA SER A 64 4.76 16.13 -15.90
C SER A 64 4.38 17.62 -15.87
N ALA A 65 4.55 18.29 -14.72
CA ALA A 65 4.01 19.62 -14.44
C ALA A 65 2.48 19.75 -14.58
N LEU A 66 1.75 18.63 -14.66
CA LEU A 66 0.29 18.56 -14.64
C LEU A 66 -0.22 18.34 -13.22
N THR A 67 -1.51 18.61 -13.02
CA THR A 67 -2.21 18.24 -11.78
C THR A 67 -2.55 16.75 -11.76
N GLU A 68 -2.84 16.17 -10.59
CA GLU A 68 -3.34 14.78 -10.52
C GLU A 68 -4.64 14.59 -11.31
N ARG A 69 -5.43 15.66 -11.49
CA ARG A 69 -6.68 15.66 -12.25
C ARG A 69 -6.45 15.66 -13.76
N ASP A 70 -5.47 16.41 -14.25
CA ASP A 70 -5.23 16.60 -15.69
C ASP A 70 -4.31 15.52 -16.26
N TRP A 71 -3.51 14.88 -15.41
CA TRP A 71 -2.54 13.87 -15.81
C TRP A 71 -3.15 12.67 -16.55
N PRO A 72 -4.27 12.06 -16.10
CA PRO A 72 -4.83 10.88 -16.77
C PRO A 72 -5.25 11.16 -18.22
N THR A 73 -5.86 12.31 -18.49
CA THR A 73 -6.23 12.70 -19.86
C THR A 73 -4.99 12.86 -20.74
N ALA A 74 -4.00 13.63 -20.28
CA ALA A 74 -2.78 13.86 -21.04
C ALA A 74 -1.95 12.58 -21.24
N ALA A 75 -1.95 11.66 -20.28
CA ALA A 75 -1.26 10.39 -20.37
C ALA A 75 -2.01 9.39 -21.26
N GLY A 76 -3.34 9.39 -21.26
CA GLY A 76 -4.17 8.52 -22.11
C GLY A 76 -3.87 8.72 -23.59
N ASP A 77 -3.83 9.98 -24.02
CA ASP A 77 -3.50 10.37 -25.40
C ASP A 77 -2.10 9.87 -25.83
N GLN A 78 -1.11 9.92 -24.92
CA GLN A 78 0.26 9.50 -25.21
C GLN A 78 0.44 7.97 -25.18
N LEU A 79 -0.31 7.28 -24.34
CA LEU A 79 -0.19 5.83 -24.13
C LEU A 79 -1.11 5.01 -25.05
N GLY A 80 -2.02 5.67 -25.79
CA GLY A 80 -3.04 4.99 -26.58
C GLY A 80 -4.04 4.22 -25.72
N VAL A 81 -4.26 4.69 -24.48
CA VAL A 81 -5.22 4.11 -23.53
C VAL A 81 -6.36 5.10 -23.38
N GLU A 82 -7.59 4.62 -23.41
CA GLU A 82 -8.77 5.46 -23.21
C GLU A 82 -8.65 6.27 -21.90
N PRO A 83 -8.73 7.62 -21.97
CA PRO A 83 -8.57 8.51 -20.82
C PRO A 83 -9.45 8.13 -19.64
N ASP A 84 -10.68 7.67 -19.88
CA ASP A 84 -11.61 7.27 -18.81
C ASP A 84 -11.19 5.96 -18.14
N THR A 85 -10.57 5.03 -18.88
CA THR A 85 -10.05 3.78 -18.30
C THR A 85 -8.82 4.05 -17.46
N LEU A 86 -7.92 4.90 -17.97
CA LEU A 86 -6.74 5.31 -17.24
C LEU A 86 -7.15 6.15 -16.02
N ALA A 87 -8.10 7.07 -16.20
CA ALA A 87 -8.69 7.85 -15.13
C ALA A 87 -9.29 6.93 -14.09
N ALA A 88 -10.11 5.92 -14.41
CA ALA A 88 -10.72 4.97 -13.47
C ALA A 88 -9.72 4.06 -12.75
N TYR A 89 -8.72 3.53 -13.46
CA TYR A 89 -7.65 2.73 -12.84
C TYR A 89 -6.82 3.56 -11.87
N LEU A 90 -6.54 4.81 -12.26
CA LEU A 90 -5.89 5.79 -11.42
C LEU A 90 -6.90 6.48 -10.49
N SER A 91 -8.21 6.23 -10.64
CA SER A 91 -9.22 7.13 -10.07
C SER A 91 -9.20 6.86 -8.61
N ARG A 92 -8.67 7.89 -7.99
CA ARG A 92 -8.90 8.26 -6.63
C ARG A 92 -10.25 9.00 -6.60
N ASP A 93 -11.32 8.43 -7.18
CA ASP A 93 -12.68 8.97 -7.06
C ASP A 93 -13.11 9.05 -5.58
N ASP A 94 -12.37 8.39 -4.69
CA ASP A 94 -12.29 8.78 -3.30
C ASP A 94 -11.69 10.19 -3.14
N LEU A 95 -12.55 11.20 -3.24
CA LEU A 95 -12.28 12.62 -2.95
C LEU A 95 -11.66 12.86 -1.56
N ALA A 96 -11.61 11.84 -0.68
CA ALA A 96 -10.94 11.91 0.61
C ALA A 96 -9.40 11.77 0.54
N GLY A 97 -8.84 11.49 -0.64
CA GLY A 97 -7.41 11.61 -0.93
C GLY A 97 -6.55 10.39 -0.55
N PRO A 98 -5.22 10.48 -0.62
CA PRO A 98 -4.32 9.34 -0.44
C PRO A 98 -4.42 8.57 0.86
N ALA A 99 -4.66 9.28 1.95
CA ALA A 99 -4.84 8.67 3.26
C ALA A 99 -6.11 7.79 3.30
N ALA A 100 -7.20 8.22 2.68
CA ALA A 100 -8.45 7.48 2.68
C ALA A 100 -8.36 6.18 1.87
N ARG A 101 -7.73 6.21 0.69
CA ARG A 101 -7.45 5.00 -0.10
C ARG A 101 -6.59 3.99 0.66
N PHE A 102 -5.53 4.48 1.31
CA PHE A 102 -4.68 3.65 2.16
C PHE A 102 -5.50 3.01 3.29
N GLN A 103 -6.34 3.77 3.98
CA GLN A 103 -7.16 3.26 5.08
C GLN A 103 -8.20 2.24 4.59
N SER A 104 -8.87 2.50 3.46
CA SER A 104 -9.86 1.61 2.87
C SER A 104 -9.24 0.28 2.44
N GLY A 105 -8.09 0.30 1.76
CA GLY A 105 -7.40 -0.92 1.37
C GLY A 105 -6.81 -1.68 2.57
N LEU A 106 -6.25 -0.99 3.56
CA LEU A 106 -5.81 -1.62 4.81
C LEU A 106 -6.98 -2.32 5.50
N ARG A 107 -8.13 -1.65 5.60
CA ARG A 107 -9.34 -2.22 6.19
C ARG A 107 -9.80 -3.46 5.42
N ALA A 108 -9.80 -3.43 4.09
CA ALA A 108 -10.17 -4.59 3.28
C ALA A 108 -9.26 -5.79 3.56
N ILE A 109 -7.95 -5.56 3.66
CA ILE A 109 -6.97 -6.61 4.00
C ILE A 109 -7.22 -7.15 5.41
N LEU A 110 -7.34 -6.26 6.40
CA LEU A 110 -7.56 -6.66 7.80
C LEU A 110 -8.87 -7.44 7.98
N ILE A 111 -9.94 -7.05 7.28
CA ILE A 111 -11.22 -7.78 7.26
C ILE A 111 -11.04 -9.17 6.65
N GLY A 112 -10.13 -9.34 5.70
CA GLY A 112 -9.81 -10.64 5.09
C GLY A 112 -8.96 -11.56 5.98
N LEU A 113 -8.24 -11.01 6.96
CA LEU A 113 -7.43 -11.81 7.88
C LEU A 113 -8.32 -12.62 8.83
N ARG A 114 -7.96 -13.89 9.05
CA ARG A 114 -8.67 -14.80 9.94
C ARG A 114 -7.68 -15.55 10.82
N PRO A 115 -7.78 -15.44 12.17
CA PRO A 115 -7.03 -16.30 13.06
C PRO A 115 -7.62 -17.70 12.96
N ARG A 116 -7.00 -18.57 12.16
CA ARG A 116 -7.37 -19.99 12.18
C ARG A 116 -6.65 -20.65 13.35
N GLN A 117 -7.43 -21.15 14.30
CA GLN A 117 -6.92 -22.07 15.31
C GLN A 117 -6.62 -23.38 14.60
N LEU A 118 -5.34 -23.72 14.44
CA LEU A 118 -4.96 -25.12 14.30
C LEU A 118 -5.44 -25.80 15.60
N ARG A 119 -6.43 -26.68 15.48
CA ARG A 119 -6.82 -27.59 16.55
C ARG A 119 -5.71 -28.58 16.81
#